data_AF-A0A520CG73-F1
#
_entry.id   AF-A0A520CG73-F1
#
_cell.length_a   1.000
_cell.length_b   1.000
_cell.length_c   1.000
_cell.angle_alpha   90.00
_cell.angle_beta   90.00
_cell.angle_gamma   90.00
#
_symmetry.space_group_name_H-M   'P 1'
#
loop_
_entity.id
_entity.type
_entity.pdbx_description
1 polymer ?
#
loop_
_entity_poly.entity_id
_entity_poly.type
_entity_poly.pdbx_seq_one_letter_code
_entity_poly.pdbx_strand_id
1 'polypeptide(L)'
;MNNKAQKLHTFHIPVMGLSYTIDSPIKVAHYGISSVISIVDDELVEKMTAFYSKKFHQPYQEITQKIEDYRAKRITNYLNLVSDIVQKKFQDFKSDLCENKETLEQYINMLPNQSEIKKGLQNFWEDGYNLKNKVVEYLENHLSPGAIDVNIMTKVDKENFVKNEALPTMYNDAHAALRGFANSKLNSSIILSAGMNPRLYSYFEEFSDFFPDENNVLKKKIILKV
;
A
#
# COMPACT_ATOMS: atom_id res chain seq x y z
N MET A 1 6.03 22.24 15.76
CA MET A 1 7.17 21.32 15.58
C MET A 1 6.81 20.38 14.46
N ASN A 2 7.51 20.45 13.32
CA ASN A 2 7.27 19.55 12.19
C ASN A 2 7.73 18.14 12.56
N ASN A 3 6.82 17.31 13.09
CA ASN A 3 7.01 15.87 13.18
C ASN A 3 6.98 15.30 11.76
N LYS A 4 8.07 15.48 11.01
CA LYS A 4 8.33 14.70 9.82
C LYS A 4 8.53 13.28 10.32
N ALA A 5 7.50 12.42 10.17
CA ALA A 5 7.58 11.02 10.55
C ALA A 5 8.90 10.44 10.05
N GLN A 6 9.77 10.01 10.97
CA GLN A 6 11.07 9.46 10.60
C GLN A 6 10.83 8.19 9.79
N LYS A 7 11.43 8.10 8.60
CA LYS A 7 11.36 6.89 7.79
C LYS A 7 12.10 5.77 8.51
N LEU A 8 11.42 4.66 8.79
CA LEU A 8 12.01 3.48 9.44
C LEU A 8 13.14 2.87 8.60
N HIS A 9 12.97 2.86 7.28
CA HIS A 9 13.93 2.30 6.32
C HIS A 9 14.39 3.37 5.32
N THR A 10 15.64 3.23 4.87
CA THR A 10 16.25 4.11 3.86
C THR A 10 15.98 3.66 2.43
N PHE A 11 15.34 2.50 2.25
CA PHE A 11 14.97 1.92 0.96
C PHE A 11 13.48 1.66 0.88
N HIS A 12 13.00 1.41 -0.34
CA HIS A 12 11.67 0.88 -0.63
C HIS A 12 11.78 -0.16 -1.75
N ILE A 13 10.81 -1.06 -1.85
CA ILE A 13 10.75 -2.04 -2.95
C ILE A 13 10.01 -1.38 -4.13
N PRO A 14 10.68 -1.09 -5.26
CA PRO A 14 10.04 -0.47 -6.40
C PRO A 14 9.12 -1.46 -7.13
N VAL A 15 8.32 -0.97 -8.08
CA VAL A 15 7.62 -1.85 -9.01
C VAL A 15 8.64 -2.59 -9.89
N MET A 16 8.58 -3.93 -9.90
CA MET A 16 9.51 -4.80 -10.66
C MET A 16 8.82 -5.58 -11.80
N GLY A 17 7.65 -5.12 -12.23
CA GLY A 17 6.83 -5.75 -13.28
C GLY A 17 5.37 -5.83 -12.87
N LEU A 18 4.52 -6.35 -13.76
CA LEU A 18 3.07 -6.42 -13.53
C LEU A 18 2.70 -7.32 -12.34
N SER A 19 3.42 -8.42 -12.13
CA SER A 19 3.06 -9.45 -11.15
C SER A 19 4.05 -9.64 -9.99
N TYR A 20 5.31 -9.23 -10.14
CA TYR A 20 6.37 -9.58 -9.20
C TYR A 20 6.19 -9.02 -7.79
N THR A 21 5.68 -7.79 -7.67
CA THR A 21 5.54 -7.10 -6.38
C THR A 21 4.09 -6.97 -5.91
N ILE A 22 3.17 -7.67 -6.57
CA ILE A 22 1.73 -7.55 -6.29
C ILE A 22 1.39 -7.80 -4.82
N ASP A 23 2.11 -8.71 -4.17
CA ASP A 23 1.90 -9.10 -2.78
C ASP A 23 3.04 -8.72 -1.83
N SER A 24 4.02 -7.94 -2.31
CA SER A 24 5.12 -7.45 -1.47
C SER A 24 4.63 -6.74 -0.20
N PRO A 25 3.60 -5.88 -0.23
CA PRO A 25 3.10 -5.25 0.99
C PRO A 25 2.64 -6.26 2.04
N ILE A 26 1.93 -7.31 1.63
CA ILE A 26 1.50 -8.39 2.54
C ILE A 26 2.69 -9.08 3.22
N LYS A 27 3.83 -9.16 2.52
CA LYS A 27 5.04 -9.86 3.00
C LYS A 27 5.91 -9.00 3.90
N VAL A 28 6.04 -7.69 3.64
CA VAL A 28 7.07 -6.86 4.29
C VAL A 28 6.57 -5.58 4.96
N ALA A 29 5.33 -5.14 4.71
CA ALA A 29 4.87 -3.85 5.22
C ALA A 29 4.79 -3.82 6.75
N HIS A 30 4.53 -4.95 7.42
CA HIS A 30 4.51 -5.00 8.89
C HIS A 30 5.90 -4.73 9.52
N TYR A 31 6.99 -4.83 8.75
CA TYR A 31 8.34 -4.42 9.18
C TYR A 31 8.64 -2.93 8.92
N GLY A 32 7.68 -2.16 8.41
CA GLY A 32 7.86 -0.77 8.01
C GLY A 32 8.44 -0.57 6.60
N ILE A 33 8.62 -1.65 5.82
CA ILE A 33 9.22 -1.57 4.48
C ILE A 33 8.14 -1.21 3.47
N SER A 34 8.30 -0.06 2.82
CA SER A 34 7.36 0.41 1.78
C SER A 34 7.58 -0.34 0.47
N SER A 35 6.49 -0.63 -0.25
CA SER A 35 6.56 -1.36 -1.53
C SER A 35 5.44 -0.95 -2.48
N VAL A 36 5.64 -1.24 -3.77
CA VAL A 36 4.75 -0.80 -4.84
C VAL A 36 4.03 -1.98 -5.51
N ILE A 37 2.70 -1.90 -5.63
CA ILE A 37 1.88 -2.84 -6.38
C ILE A 37 1.57 -2.29 -7.78
N SER A 38 1.84 -3.04 -8.84
CA SER A 38 1.28 -2.72 -10.16
C SER A 38 -0.19 -3.14 -10.23
N ILE A 39 -1.09 -2.20 -10.56
CA ILE A 39 -2.55 -2.42 -10.55
C ILE A 39 -3.19 -2.36 -11.94
N VAL A 40 -2.39 -2.49 -13.00
CA VAL A 40 -2.87 -2.39 -14.39
C VAL A 40 -3.59 -3.66 -14.87
N ASP A 41 -3.21 -4.83 -14.34
CA ASP A 41 -3.79 -6.12 -14.72
C ASP A 41 -4.89 -6.54 -13.74
N ASP A 42 -6.15 -6.28 -14.08
CA ASP A 42 -7.27 -6.56 -13.19
C ASP A 42 -7.58 -8.06 -13.04
N GLU A 43 -7.22 -8.90 -14.01
CA GLU A 43 -7.41 -10.35 -13.91
C GLU A 43 -6.45 -10.95 -12.90
N LEU A 44 -5.20 -10.51 -12.92
CA LEU A 44 -4.22 -10.90 -11.92
C LEU A 44 -4.65 -10.42 -10.52
N VAL A 45 -5.11 -9.17 -10.41
CA VAL A 45 -5.60 -8.59 -9.16
C VAL A 45 -6.76 -9.41 -8.58
N GLU A 46 -7.72 -9.85 -9.39
CA GLU A 46 -8.83 -10.69 -8.92
C GLU A 46 -8.36 -12.08 -8.46
N LYS A 47 -7.43 -12.71 -9.20
CA LYS A 47 -6.83 -13.99 -8.80
C LYS A 47 -6.08 -13.87 -7.47
N MET A 48 -5.34 -12.77 -7.26
CA MET A 48 -4.65 -12.52 -6.00
C MET A 48 -5.62 -12.22 -4.87
N THR A 49 -6.74 -11.55 -5.16
CA THR A 49 -7.83 -11.32 -4.21
C THR A 49 -8.41 -12.65 -3.72
N ALA A 50 -8.74 -13.57 -4.63
CA ALA A 50 -9.23 -14.90 -4.28
C ALA A 50 -8.23 -15.69 -3.44
N PHE A 51 -6.95 -15.70 -3.87
CA PHE A 51 -5.88 -16.42 -3.19
C PHE A 51 -5.68 -15.90 -1.75
N TYR A 52 -5.55 -14.59 -1.57
CA TYR A 52 -5.29 -14.00 -0.26
C TYR A 52 -6.50 -13.99 0.66
N SER A 53 -7.72 -13.84 0.10
CA SER A 53 -8.94 -13.97 0.89
C SER A 53 -9.05 -15.37 1.48
N LYS A 54 -8.79 -16.41 0.68
CA LYS A 54 -8.73 -17.79 1.17
C LYS A 54 -7.63 -17.98 2.22
N LYS A 55 -6.42 -17.49 1.96
CA LYS A 55 -5.26 -17.66 2.87
C LYS A 55 -5.47 -17.00 4.24
N PHE A 56 -6.16 -15.86 4.28
CA PHE A 56 -6.39 -15.08 5.51
C PHE A 56 -7.83 -15.20 6.03
N HIS A 57 -8.62 -16.15 5.51
CA HIS A 57 -10.01 -16.39 5.92
C HIS A 57 -10.89 -15.14 5.87
N GLN A 58 -10.68 -14.29 4.85
CA GLN A 58 -11.50 -13.11 4.60
C GLN A 58 -12.69 -13.45 3.69
N PRO A 59 -13.84 -12.77 3.83
CA PRO A 59 -14.96 -12.90 2.90
C PRO A 59 -14.51 -12.64 1.46
N TYR A 60 -14.97 -13.48 0.54
CA TYR A 60 -14.65 -13.35 -0.88
C TYR A 60 -15.91 -13.51 -1.73
N GLN A 61 -16.09 -12.57 -2.65
CA GLN A 61 -17.07 -12.64 -3.71
C GLN A 61 -16.39 -12.27 -5.01
N GLU A 62 -16.49 -13.16 -6.01
CA GLU A 62 -15.86 -12.93 -7.31
C GLU A 62 -16.51 -11.73 -8.02
N ILE A 63 -15.67 -10.80 -8.48
CA ILE A 63 -16.10 -9.68 -9.30
C ILE A 63 -15.92 -10.09 -10.76
N THR A 64 -16.97 -10.61 -11.39
CA THR A 64 -16.92 -11.08 -12.79
C THR A 64 -16.90 -9.92 -13.79
N GLN A 65 -16.43 -10.17 -15.02
CA GLN A 65 -16.44 -9.17 -16.11
C GLN A 65 -17.85 -8.70 -16.54
N LYS A 66 -18.91 -9.38 -16.08
CA LYS A 66 -20.31 -8.98 -16.32
C LYS A 66 -20.74 -7.82 -15.44
N ILE A 67 -20.01 -7.54 -14.37
CA ILE A 67 -20.32 -6.47 -13.43
C ILE A 67 -19.87 -5.14 -14.06
N GLU A 68 -20.74 -4.14 -13.99
CA GLU A 68 -20.38 -2.79 -14.42
C GLU A 68 -19.19 -2.28 -13.59
N ASP A 69 -18.21 -1.71 -14.27
CA ASP A 69 -16.97 -1.19 -13.69
C ASP A 69 -16.18 -2.25 -12.90
N TYR A 70 -16.22 -3.51 -13.35
CA TYR A 70 -15.55 -4.63 -12.68
C TYR A 70 -14.05 -4.37 -12.44
N ARG A 71 -13.34 -3.69 -13.37
CA ARG A 71 -11.90 -3.41 -13.25
C ARG A 71 -11.59 -2.55 -12.03
N ALA A 72 -12.25 -1.39 -11.89
CA ALA A 72 -12.03 -0.51 -10.75
C ALA A 72 -12.47 -1.18 -9.43
N LYS A 73 -13.57 -1.96 -9.46
CA LYS A 73 -14.04 -2.73 -8.29
C LYS A 73 -13.05 -3.80 -7.84
N ARG A 74 -12.46 -4.58 -8.77
CA ARG A 74 -11.40 -5.57 -8.49
C ARG A 74 -10.21 -4.91 -7.80
N ILE A 75 -9.74 -3.80 -8.36
CA ILE A 75 -8.59 -3.05 -7.82
C ILE A 75 -8.91 -2.49 -6.44
N THR A 76 -10.07 -1.85 -6.26
CA THR A 76 -10.52 -1.33 -4.96
C THR A 76 -10.55 -2.44 -3.92
N ASN A 77 -11.18 -3.57 -4.25
CA ASN A 77 -11.35 -4.70 -3.34
C ASN A 77 -10.00 -5.29 -2.93
N TYR A 78 -9.09 -5.49 -3.89
CA TYR A 78 -7.77 -6.02 -3.62
C TYR A 78 -6.93 -5.09 -2.72
N LEU A 79 -6.90 -3.79 -3.02
CA LEU A 79 -6.14 -2.83 -2.23
C LEU A 79 -6.69 -2.73 -0.80
N ASN A 80 -8.01 -2.81 -0.63
CA ASN A 80 -8.64 -2.86 0.68
C ASN A 80 -8.27 -4.14 1.45
N LEU A 81 -8.30 -5.31 0.79
CA LEU A 81 -7.88 -6.59 1.35
C LEU A 81 -6.42 -6.55 1.79
N VAL A 82 -5.52 -6.05 0.93
CA VAL A 82 -4.09 -5.90 1.23
C VAL A 82 -3.90 -5.00 2.45
N SER A 83 -4.63 -3.87 2.52
CA SER A 83 -4.61 -2.97 3.68
C SER A 83 -5.03 -3.67 4.97
N ASP A 84 -6.09 -4.47 4.95
CA ASP A 84 -6.57 -5.19 6.14
C ASP A 84 -5.56 -6.23 6.62
N ILE A 85 -5.00 -7.00 5.68
CA ILE A 85 -3.99 -8.01 5.99
C ILE A 85 -2.75 -7.34 6.60
N VAL A 86 -2.26 -6.25 6.00
CA VAL A 86 -1.09 -5.52 6.50
C VAL A 86 -1.36 -4.96 7.90
N GLN A 87 -2.51 -4.34 8.11
CA GLN A 87 -2.86 -3.80 9.43
C GLN A 87 -2.92 -4.90 10.48
N LYS A 88 -3.56 -6.04 10.19
CA LYS A 88 -3.62 -7.17 11.10
C LYS A 88 -2.23 -7.71 11.43
N LYS A 89 -1.41 -7.97 10.42
CA LYS A 89 -0.02 -8.43 10.60
C LYS A 89 0.83 -7.45 11.39
N PHE A 90 0.62 -6.14 11.20
CA PHE A 90 1.35 -5.12 11.94
C PHE A 90 0.96 -5.10 13.42
N GLN A 91 -0.32 -5.23 13.75
CA GLN A 91 -0.76 -5.32 15.16
C GLN A 91 -0.22 -6.59 15.84
N ASP A 92 -0.30 -7.74 15.16
CA ASP A 92 0.25 -8.99 15.67
C ASP A 92 1.76 -8.88 15.89
N PHE A 93 2.49 -8.30 14.93
CA PHE A 93 3.93 -8.07 15.03
C PHE A 93 4.30 -7.13 16.18
N LYS A 94 3.57 -6.04 16.41
CA LYS A 94 3.80 -5.17 17.57
C LYS A 94 3.62 -5.91 18.90
N SER A 95 2.60 -6.78 18.98
CA SER A 95 2.38 -7.63 20.16
C SER A 95 3.57 -8.56 20.36
N ASP A 96 4.03 -9.22 19.30
CA ASP A 96 5.19 -10.13 19.35
C ASP A 96 6.47 -9.42 19.79
N LEU A 97 6.73 -8.19 19.31
CA LEU A 97 7.87 -7.39 19.77
C LEU A 97 7.84 -7.08 21.27
N CYS A 98 6.66 -7.00 21.87
CA CYS A 98 6.51 -6.73 23.30
C CYS A 98 6.69 -7.97 24.19
N GLU A 99 6.57 -9.17 23.62
CA GLU A 99 6.50 -10.42 24.38
C GLU A 99 7.66 -11.37 24.07
N ASN A 100 8.21 -11.27 22.86
CA ASN A 100 9.28 -12.11 22.39
C ASN A 100 10.56 -11.30 22.20
N LYS A 101 11.50 -11.53 23.12
CA LYS A 101 12.83 -10.95 23.09
C LYS A 101 13.52 -11.30 21.75
N GLU A 102 13.64 -12.56 21.35
CA GLU A 102 14.31 -12.92 20.08
C GLU A 102 13.74 -12.17 18.86
N THR A 103 12.42 -11.99 18.78
CA THR A 103 11.76 -11.24 17.69
C THR A 103 12.17 -9.76 17.68
N LEU A 104 12.26 -9.12 18.86
CA LEU A 104 12.71 -7.74 18.97
C LEU A 104 14.17 -7.57 18.53
N GLU A 105 15.09 -8.47 18.91
CA GLU A 105 16.48 -8.40 18.46
C GLU A 105 16.62 -8.62 16.96
N GLN A 106 15.90 -9.59 16.40
CA GLN A 106 15.85 -9.78 14.94
C GLN A 106 15.37 -8.51 14.23
N TYR A 107 14.34 -7.85 14.76
CA TYR A 107 13.84 -6.59 14.19
C TYR A 107 14.84 -5.44 14.31
N ILE A 108 15.48 -5.26 15.47
CA ILE A 108 16.56 -4.28 15.68
C ILE A 108 17.67 -4.49 14.64
N ASN A 109 18.04 -5.73 14.38
CA ASN A 109 19.06 -6.08 13.40
C ASN A 109 18.65 -5.77 11.96
N MET A 110 17.35 -5.78 11.64
CA MET A 110 16.83 -5.37 10.33
C MET A 110 16.82 -3.84 10.13
N LEU A 111 16.83 -3.04 11.21
CA LEU A 111 16.77 -1.59 11.09
C LEU A 111 18.12 -0.99 10.66
N PRO A 112 18.11 0.13 9.89
CA PRO A 112 19.33 0.85 9.50
C PRO A 112 20.16 1.28 10.71
N ASN A 113 21.50 1.19 10.61
CA ASN A 113 22.41 1.50 11.72
C ASN A 113 22.33 2.96 12.22
N GLN A 114 21.94 3.89 11.36
CA GLN A 114 21.79 5.31 11.70
C GLN A 114 20.37 5.65 12.21
N SER A 115 19.48 4.66 12.36
CA SER A 115 18.11 4.88 12.81
C SER A 115 18.07 5.22 14.30
N GLU A 116 17.50 6.39 14.63
CA GLU A 116 17.22 6.74 16.03
C GLU A 116 16.22 5.77 16.66
N ILE A 117 15.28 5.24 15.86
CA ILE A 117 14.35 4.20 16.31
C ILE A 117 15.11 2.95 16.77
N LYS A 118 16.13 2.53 16.01
CA LYS A 118 16.99 1.38 16.37
C LYS A 118 17.70 1.61 17.70
N LYS A 119 18.31 2.78 17.89
CA LYS A 119 19.00 3.13 19.16
C LYS A 119 18.05 3.09 20.34
N GLY A 120 16.85 3.67 20.21
CA GLY A 120 15.86 3.62 21.29
C GLY A 120 15.42 2.20 21.61
N LEU A 121 15.22 1.34 20.61
CA LEU A 121 14.91 -0.08 20.81
C LEU A 121 16.05 -0.87 21.47
N GLN A 122 17.31 -0.56 21.14
CA GLN A 122 18.49 -1.18 21.77
C GLN A 122 18.58 -0.86 23.26
N ASN A 123 18.24 0.35 23.69
CA ASN A 123 18.20 0.69 25.12
C ASN A 123 17.19 -0.21 25.87
N PHE A 124 15.99 -0.42 25.30
CA PHE A 124 14.99 -1.31 25.90
C PHE A 124 15.43 -2.78 25.92
N TRP A 125 16.22 -3.20 24.92
CA TRP A 125 16.80 -4.53 24.85
C TRP A 125 17.78 -4.82 26.00
N GLU A 126 18.68 -3.87 26.25
CA GLU A 126 19.74 -3.94 27.26
C GLU A 126 19.17 -3.81 28.69
N ASP A 127 18.15 -2.96 28.88
CA ASP A 127 17.48 -2.73 30.17
C ASP A 127 16.58 -3.91 30.63
N GLY A 128 16.50 -5.00 29.86
CA GLY A 128 15.94 -6.27 30.31
C GLY A 128 14.41 -6.32 30.39
N TYR A 129 13.67 -5.59 29.55
CA TYR A 129 12.20 -5.65 29.45
C TYR A 129 11.40 -5.29 30.73
N ASN A 130 12.04 -4.81 31.81
CA ASN A 130 11.36 -4.38 33.05
C ASN A 130 10.39 -3.19 32.85
N LEU A 131 10.27 -2.68 31.62
CA LEU A 131 9.50 -1.50 31.23
C LEU A 131 8.54 -1.82 30.07
N LYS A 132 7.86 -2.98 30.06
CA LYS A 132 6.92 -3.41 28.99
C LYS A 132 5.99 -2.28 28.52
N ASN A 133 5.44 -1.50 29.45
CA ASN A 133 4.57 -0.37 29.12
C ASN A 133 5.28 0.75 28.32
N LYS A 134 6.55 1.04 28.62
CA LYS A 134 7.34 2.02 27.85
C LYS A 134 7.72 1.51 26.48
N VAL A 135 7.97 0.20 26.34
CA VAL A 135 8.22 -0.43 25.03
C VAL A 135 6.98 -0.30 24.16
N VAL A 136 5.80 -0.64 24.68
CA VAL A 136 4.52 -0.49 23.96
C VAL A 136 4.32 0.95 23.50
N GLU A 137 4.44 1.92 24.42
CA GLU A 137 4.30 3.34 24.08
C GLU A 137 5.32 3.80 23.04
N TYR A 138 6.56 3.32 23.13
CA TYR A 138 7.59 3.63 22.15
C TYR A 138 7.24 3.06 20.77
N LEU A 139 6.78 1.82 20.68
CA LEU A 139 6.39 1.18 19.43
C LEU A 139 5.18 1.91 18.79
N GLU A 140 4.17 2.29 19.57
CA GLU A 140 3.00 3.03 19.07
C GLU A 140 3.37 4.39 18.49
N ASN A 141 4.32 5.08 19.11
CA ASN A 141 4.71 6.44 18.70
C ASN A 141 5.71 6.48 17.55
N HIS A 142 6.47 5.40 17.31
CA HIS A 142 7.59 5.40 16.36
C HIS A 142 7.44 4.42 15.21
N LEU A 143 6.65 3.35 15.35
CA LEU A 143 6.48 2.37 14.28
C LEU A 143 5.21 2.65 13.48
N SER A 144 5.33 2.46 12.17
CA SER A 144 4.21 2.43 11.24
C SER A 144 4.43 1.32 10.23
N PRO A 145 3.36 0.72 9.66
CA PRO A 145 3.52 -0.17 8.54
C PRO A 145 4.13 0.58 7.35
N GLY A 146 4.82 -0.16 6.48
CA GLY A 146 5.33 0.35 5.22
C GLY A 146 4.20 0.79 4.30
N ALA A 147 4.45 1.81 3.49
CA ALA A 147 3.46 2.30 2.54
C ALA A 147 3.12 1.23 1.48
N ILE A 148 1.85 1.21 1.10
CA ILE A 148 1.26 0.37 0.06
C ILE A 148 1.04 1.26 -1.15
N ASP A 149 2.13 1.63 -1.80
CA ASP A 149 2.07 2.48 -2.99
C ASP A 149 1.61 1.64 -4.19
N VAL A 150 1.04 2.30 -5.20
CA VAL A 150 0.58 1.63 -6.42
C VAL A 150 1.25 2.22 -7.66
N ASN A 151 1.34 1.46 -8.73
CA ASN A 151 1.86 1.92 -10.01
C ASN A 151 0.84 1.68 -11.12
N ILE A 152 0.68 2.69 -11.98
CA ILE A 152 0.00 2.58 -13.27
C ILE A 152 0.91 3.04 -14.40
N MET A 153 0.74 2.46 -15.58
CA MET A 153 1.41 2.88 -16.81
C MET A 153 0.46 3.78 -17.60
N THR A 154 0.84 5.02 -17.85
CA THR A 154 -0.08 6.05 -18.38
C THR A 154 -0.29 5.93 -19.90
N LYS A 155 0.72 5.43 -20.63
CA LYS A 155 0.71 5.29 -22.10
C LYS A 155 -0.03 4.05 -22.59
N VAL A 156 -0.18 3.03 -21.74
CA VAL A 156 -0.88 1.77 -22.08
C VAL A 156 -2.31 1.82 -21.52
N ASP A 157 -3.04 2.89 -21.86
CA ASP A 157 -4.43 3.10 -21.45
C ASP A 157 -5.37 2.54 -22.52
N LYS A 158 -5.55 1.22 -22.51
CA LYS A 158 -6.33 0.49 -23.51
C LYS A 158 -7.81 0.86 -23.44
N GLU A 159 -8.41 1.13 -24.59
CA GLU A 159 -9.85 1.32 -24.73
C GLU A 159 -10.61 0.00 -24.55
N ASN A 160 -11.72 0.08 -23.82
CA ASN A 160 -12.59 -1.06 -23.57
C ASN A 160 -13.91 -0.93 -24.34
N PHE A 161 -14.47 -2.06 -24.74
CA PHE A 161 -15.62 -2.11 -25.64
C PHE A 161 -16.73 -3.00 -25.07
N VAL A 162 -17.98 -2.63 -25.32
CA VAL A 162 -19.15 -3.47 -25.08
C VAL A 162 -19.90 -3.60 -26.40
N LYS A 163 -20.11 -4.84 -26.87
CA LYS A 163 -20.79 -5.10 -28.16
C LYS A 163 -20.18 -4.32 -29.35
N ASN A 164 -18.85 -4.18 -29.37
CA ASN A 164 -18.06 -3.39 -30.34
C ASN A 164 -18.24 -1.86 -30.27
N GLU A 165 -18.95 -1.34 -29.27
CA GLU A 165 -19.02 0.10 -28.99
C GLU A 165 -17.97 0.48 -27.94
N ALA A 166 -17.20 1.53 -28.23
CA ALA A 166 -16.19 2.04 -27.32
C ALA A 166 -16.87 2.61 -26.07
N LEU A 167 -16.39 2.20 -24.90
CA LEU A 167 -16.83 2.78 -23.63
C LEU A 167 -16.21 4.18 -23.44
N PRO A 168 -16.81 5.03 -22.59
CA PRO A 168 -16.20 6.27 -22.17
C PRO A 168 -14.78 6.07 -21.61
N THR A 169 -13.90 7.05 -21.77
CA THR A 169 -12.47 6.98 -21.38
C THR A 169 -12.26 6.59 -19.92
N MET A 170 -13.20 6.89 -19.02
CA MET A 170 -13.14 6.45 -17.62
C MET A 170 -13.05 4.91 -17.46
N TYR A 171 -13.52 4.14 -18.44
CA TYR A 171 -13.43 2.68 -18.43
C TYR A 171 -12.15 2.14 -19.05
N ASN A 172 -11.26 2.99 -19.58
CA ASN A 172 -9.95 2.54 -20.05
C ASN A 172 -9.09 2.01 -18.88
N ASP A 173 -8.09 1.18 -19.19
CA ASP A 173 -7.34 0.42 -18.18
C ASP A 173 -6.68 1.32 -17.11
N ALA A 174 -6.00 2.39 -17.49
CA ALA A 174 -5.33 3.29 -16.54
C ALA A 174 -6.32 4.15 -15.77
N HIS A 175 -7.43 4.57 -16.39
CA HIS A 175 -8.49 5.33 -15.73
C HIS A 175 -9.24 4.48 -14.71
N ALA A 176 -9.56 3.24 -15.05
CA ALA A 176 -10.16 2.28 -14.12
C ALA A 176 -9.22 1.96 -12.95
N ALA A 177 -7.91 1.84 -13.21
CA ALA A 177 -6.92 1.63 -12.17
C ALA A 177 -6.77 2.83 -11.23
N LEU A 178 -6.73 4.06 -11.77
CA LEU A 178 -6.73 5.29 -10.98
C LEU A 178 -7.99 5.37 -10.11
N ARG A 179 -9.18 5.14 -10.68
CA ARG A 179 -10.44 5.13 -9.93
C ARG A 179 -10.47 4.07 -8.84
N GLY A 180 -9.99 2.86 -9.14
CA GLY A 180 -9.90 1.78 -8.16
C GLY A 180 -8.97 2.13 -6.99
N PHE A 181 -7.84 2.80 -7.27
CA PHE A 181 -6.94 3.31 -6.24
C PHE A 181 -7.55 4.45 -5.44
N ALA A 182 -8.18 5.42 -6.11
CA ALA A 182 -8.82 6.57 -5.48
C ALA A 182 -9.92 6.11 -4.50
N ASN A 183 -10.74 5.14 -4.91
CA ASN A 183 -11.82 4.58 -4.09
C ASN A 183 -11.37 3.59 -3.00
N SER A 184 -10.09 3.22 -2.97
CA SER A 184 -9.54 2.36 -1.92
C SER A 184 -9.28 3.14 -0.63
N LYS A 185 -9.28 2.45 0.51
CA LYS A 185 -9.01 3.04 1.83
C LYS A 185 -7.54 3.37 2.09
N LEU A 186 -6.64 3.11 1.14
CA LEU A 186 -5.21 3.36 1.31
C LEU A 186 -4.92 4.86 1.53
N ASN A 187 -3.95 5.15 2.39
CA ASN A 187 -3.30 6.46 2.45
C ASN A 187 -1.88 6.30 1.92
N SER A 188 -1.72 6.47 0.60
CA SER A 188 -0.47 6.12 -0.10
C SER A 188 -0.35 6.88 -1.42
N SER A 189 0.70 6.56 -2.17
CA SER A 189 1.03 7.23 -3.42
C SER A 189 0.68 6.38 -4.63
N ILE A 190 0.24 7.03 -5.70
CA ILE A 190 0.21 6.45 -7.04
C ILE A 190 1.43 6.93 -7.83
N ILE A 191 2.13 5.97 -8.41
CA ILE A 191 3.30 6.18 -9.26
C ILE A 191 2.82 6.13 -10.71
N LEU A 192 3.03 7.23 -11.42
CA LEU A 192 2.77 7.36 -12.85
C LEU A 192 4.04 7.06 -13.63
N SER A 193 3.97 6.05 -14.49
CA SER A 193 5.10 5.57 -15.29
C SER A 193 4.78 5.55 -16.78
N ALA A 194 5.81 5.40 -17.61
CA ALA A 194 5.72 5.25 -19.07
C ALA A 194 5.17 6.47 -19.85
N GLY A 195 5.31 7.68 -19.30
CA GLY A 195 5.03 8.94 -20.00
C GLY A 195 3.86 9.74 -19.43
N MET A 196 3.31 10.64 -20.26
CA MET A 196 2.19 11.51 -19.89
C MET A 196 0.94 11.18 -20.71
N ASN A 197 -0.21 11.19 -20.03
CA ASN A 197 -1.54 11.07 -20.62
C ASN A 197 -2.41 12.21 -20.05
N PRO A 198 -2.60 13.33 -20.79
CA PRO A 198 -3.32 14.50 -20.29
C PRO A 198 -4.75 14.22 -19.82
N ARG A 199 -5.45 13.26 -20.46
CA ARG A 199 -6.80 12.86 -20.07
C ARG A 199 -6.81 12.20 -18.69
N LEU A 200 -5.87 11.29 -18.46
CA LEU A 200 -5.69 10.64 -17.16
C LEU A 200 -5.30 11.64 -16.08
N TYR A 201 -4.49 12.64 -16.42
CA TYR A 201 -4.02 13.65 -15.45
C TYR A 201 -5.18 14.57 -15.04
N SER A 202 -6.03 14.96 -15.99
CA SER A 202 -7.25 15.73 -15.71
C SER A 202 -8.22 14.92 -14.85
N TYR A 203 -8.24 13.59 -15.02
CA TYR A 203 -9.14 12.71 -14.26
C TYR A 203 -8.84 12.66 -12.75
N PHE A 204 -7.65 13.10 -12.29
CA PHE A 204 -7.38 13.24 -10.85
C PHE A 204 -8.28 14.28 -10.17
N GLU A 205 -8.73 15.30 -10.90
CA GLU A 205 -9.56 16.39 -10.36
C GLU A 205 -10.94 15.90 -9.90
N GLU A 206 -11.40 14.75 -10.40
CA GLU A 206 -12.67 14.11 -10.01
C GLU A 206 -12.62 13.48 -8.61
N PHE A 207 -11.44 13.40 -7.97
CA PHE A 207 -11.24 12.68 -6.71
C PHE A 207 -10.71 13.60 -5.62
N SER A 208 -11.57 13.92 -4.63
CA SER A 208 -11.24 14.79 -3.50
C SER A 208 -10.02 14.33 -2.68
N ASP A 209 -9.75 13.02 -2.66
CA ASP A 209 -8.66 12.40 -1.90
C ASP A 209 -7.25 12.80 -2.37
N PHE A 210 -7.10 13.42 -3.55
CA PHE A 210 -5.84 13.99 -4.05
C PHE A 210 -5.63 15.46 -3.67
N PHE A 211 -6.60 16.08 -3.02
CA PHE A 211 -6.49 17.44 -2.49
C PHE A 211 -6.13 17.40 -1.01
N PRO A 212 -5.44 18.43 -0.49
CA PRO A 212 -5.14 18.53 0.94
C PRO A 212 -6.42 18.65 1.76
N ASP A 213 -6.45 18.01 2.91
CA ASP A 213 -7.50 18.23 3.91
C ASP A 213 -7.33 19.57 4.66
N GLU A 214 -8.21 19.83 5.63
CA GLU A 214 -8.18 21.05 6.47
C GLU A 214 -6.85 21.21 7.25
N ASN A 215 -6.10 20.13 7.45
CA ASN A 215 -4.80 20.11 8.11
C ASN A 215 -3.61 20.15 7.13
N ASN A 216 -3.87 20.39 5.84
CA ASN A 216 -2.89 20.33 4.75
C ASN A 216 -2.25 18.94 4.55
N VAL A 217 -2.97 17.87 4.91
CA VAL A 217 -2.50 16.49 4.74
C VAL A 217 -3.10 15.90 3.47
N LEU A 218 -2.22 15.34 2.62
CA LEU A 218 -2.62 14.59 1.43
C LEU A 218 -2.82 13.11 1.77
N LYS A 219 -4.04 12.62 1.55
CA LYS A 219 -4.38 11.19 1.68
C LYS A 219 -3.87 10.37 0.51
N LYS A 220 -3.97 10.89 -0.72
CA LYS A 220 -3.41 10.26 -1.92
C LYS A 220 -2.39 11.19 -2.54
N LYS A 221 -1.22 10.64 -2.89
CA LYS A 221 -0.09 11.42 -3.43
C LYS A 221 0.22 10.97 -4.85
N ILE A 222 0.72 11.88 -5.67
CA ILE A 222 1.15 11.57 -7.04
C ILE A 222 2.67 11.58 -7.06
N ILE A 223 3.26 10.49 -7.54
CA ILE A 223 4.70 10.38 -7.81
C ILE A 223 4.87 10.26 -9.32
N LEU A 224 5.58 11.22 -9.91
CA LEU A 224 5.94 11.18 -11.32
C LEU A 224 7.28 10.45 -11.48
N LYS A 225 7.27 9.31 -12.17
CA LYS A 225 8.48 8.58 -12.54
C LYS A 225 8.87 8.96 -13.97
N VAL A 226 9.75 9.95 -14.07
CA VAL A 226 10.41 10.40 -15.30
C VAL A 226 11.69 9.62 -15.58
#